data_AF-A0A836ZT67-F1
#
_entry.id   AF-A0A836ZT67-F1
#
_cell.length_a   1.000
_cell.length_b   1.000
_cell.length_c   1.000
_cell.angle_alpha   90.00
_cell.angle_beta   90.00
_cell.angle_gamma   90.00
#
_symmetry.space_group_name_H-M   'P 1'
#
loop_
_entity.id
_entity.type
_entity.pdbx_description
1 polymer ?
#
loop_
_entity_poly.entity_id
_entity_poly.type
_entity_poly.pdbx_seq_one_letter_code
_entity_poly.pdbx_strand_id
1 'polypeptide(L)'
;MLLIGVAGTKLSAQERDWLQHDAVAGVVLFKRNVASRTQVAELSAAIRAAAPRPVLICVDQEGGRVQRFREGFSALAPLQSFGAQYTQDPDAALAAARAHAQLMASEVRASGVDLSFAPVVDLGRGNRAIGDRAFSDDPQIVATFTGAYVQALHGAGMAATLKHFPGHGTVLEDTHLDHASDPRPLEVLQAEDLVPFVAGIEAGA
;
A
#
# COMPACT_ATOMS: atom_id res chain seq x y z
N MET A 1 -9.17 4.16 -18.58
CA MET A 1 -9.56 3.24 -17.50
C MET A 1 -9.50 3.99 -16.18
N LEU A 2 -10.45 3.75 -15.27
CA LEU A 2 -10.62 4.47 -14.01
C LEU A 2 -10.71 3.49 -12.85
N LEU A 3 -9.99 3.77 -11.76
CA LEU A 3 -10.35 3.26 -10.44
C LEU A 3 -11.19 4.32 -9.74
N ILE A 4 -12.38 3.95 -9.26
CA ILE A 4 -13.33 4.86 -8.62
C ILE A 4 -13.48 4.58 -7.14
N GLY A 5 -13.99 5.54 -6.37
CA GLY A 5 -14.43 5.30 -4.98
C GLY A 5 -15.93 5.01 -4.92
N VAL A 6 -16.37 4.39 -3.82
CA VAL A 6 -17.78 4.29 -3.45
C VAL A 6 -18.06 5.04 -2.14
N ALA A 7 -19.30 5.45 -1.94
CA ALA A 7 -19.70 6.39 -0.91
C ALA A 7 -19.77 5.77 0.50
N GLY A 8 -20.24 4.53 0.61
CA GLY A 8 -20.51 3.90 1.90
C GLY A 8 -20.21 2.40 1.95
N THR A 9 -20.86 1.72 2.89
CA THR A 9 -20.66 0.29 3.17
C THR A 9 -21.47 -0.63 2.25
N LYS A 10 -22.28 -0.07 1.37
CA LYS A 10 -23.10 -0.78 0.37
C LYS A 10 -23.14 0.05 -0.92
N LEU A 11 -23.30 -0.63 -2.05
CA LEU A 11 -23.50 0.04 -3.34
C LEU A 11 -24.90 0.64 -3.44
N SER A 12 -24.96 1.91 -3.83
CA SER A 12 -26.16 2.57 -4.35
C SER A 12 -26.51 2.08 -5.76
N ALA A 13 -27.71 2.41 -6.24
CA ALA A 13 -28.10 2.14 -7.62
C ALA A 13 -27.16 2.84 -8.63
N GLN A 14 -26.81 4.11 -8.37
CA GLN A 14 -25.95 4.90 -9.24
C GLN A 14 -24.53 4.30 -9.37
N GLU A 15 -23.97 3.77 -8.28
CA GLU A 15 -22.65 3.13 -8.30
C GLU A 15 -22.67 1.79 -9.03
N ARG A 16 -23.80 1.05 -8.98
CA ARG A 16 -23.98 -0.15 -9.81
C ARG A 16 -23.98 0.21 -11.28
N ASP A 17 -24.63 1.31 -11.67
CA ASP A 17 -24.61 1.78 -13.05
C ASP A 17 -23.19 2.22 -13.48
N TRP A 18 -22.43 2.90 -12.60
CA TRP A 18 -21.04 3.26 -12.90
C TRP A 18 -20.17 2.03 -13.14
N LEU A 19 -20.33 0.96 -12.36
CA LEU A 19 -19.57 -0.28 -12.50
C LEU A 19 -19.83 -1.01 -13.83
N GLN A 20 -20.96 -0.72 -14.49
CA GLN A 20 -21.24 -1.23 -15.84
C GLN A 20 -20.47 -0.49 -16.94
N HIS A 21 -20.01 0.74 -16.70
CA HIS A 21 -19.36 1.57 -17.72
C HIS A 21 -17.96 1.06 -18.10
N ASP A 22 -17.63 1.02 -19.39
CA ASP A 22 -16.36 0.47 -19.94
C ASP A 22 -15.09 1.17 -19.47
N ALA A 23 -15.22 2.45 -19.09
CA ALA A 23 -14.09 3.17 -18.51
C ALA A 23 -13.72 2.68 -17.10
N VAL A 24 -14.62 2.03 -16.34
CA VAL A 24 -14.36 1.64 -14.95
C VAL A 24 -13.66 0.29 -14.90
N ALA A 25 -12.46 0.29 -14.31
CA ALA A 25 -11.60 -0.88 -14.17
C ALA A 25 -11.52 -1.41 -12.74
N GLY A 26 -11.96 -0.64 -11.75
CA GLY A 26 -11.89 -1.05 -10.37
C GLY A 26 -12.43 -0.04 -9.37
N VAL A 27 -12.37 -0.44 -8.10
CA VAL A 27 -12.82 0.34 -6.95
C VAL A 27 -11.71 0.43 -5.90
N VAL A 28 -11.48 1.63 -5.35
CA VAL A 28 -10.65 1.82 -4.16
C VAL A 28 -11.56 1.99 -2.94
N LEU A 29 -11.34 1.14 -1.93
CA LEU A 29 -12.03 1.21 -0.65
C LEU A 29 -11.28 2.13 0.32
N PHE A 30 -12.05 2.92 1.06
CA PHE A 30 -11.58 3.85 2.09
C PHE A 30 -12.20 3.50 3.44
N LYS A 31 -11.77 4.18 4.51
CA LYS A 31 -12.29 3.97 5.87
C LYS A 31 -13.83 4.03 5.94
N ARG A 32 -14.47 4.91 5.17
CA ARG A 32 -15.94 5.07 5.11
C ARG A 32 -16.69 3.84 4.56
N ASN A 33 -15.98 2.90 3.93
CA ASN A 33 -16.55 1.71 3.32
C ASN A 33 -16.50 0.47 4.23
N VAL A 34 -16.04 0.65 5.47
CA VAL A 34 -15.68 -0.44 6.39
C VAL A 34 -16.49 -0.34 7.67
N ALA A 35 -17.30 -1.36 7.93
CA ALA A 35 -18.01 -1.56 9.21
C ALA A 35 -17.58 -2.85 9.91
N SER A 36 -17.31 -3.92 9.14
CA SER A 36 -16.79 -5.18 9.66
C SER A 36 -16.15 -5.99 8.54
N ARG A 37 -15.38 -7.02 8.87
CA ARG A 37 -14.79 -7.94 7.87
C ARG A 37 -15.84 -8.59 6.97
N THR A 38 -16.93 -9.07 7.56
CA THR A 38 -18.05 -9.67 6.82
C THR A 38 -18.68 -8.66 5.86
N GLN A 39 -18.93 -7.44 6.32
CA GLN A 39 -19.51 -6.40 5.46
C GLN A 39 -18.57 -6.02 4.31
N VAL A 40 -17.25 -5.96 4.51
CA VAL A 40 -16.30 -5.70 3.42
C VAL A 40 -16.35 -6.83 2.38
N ALA A 41 -16.43 -8.09 2.80
CA ALA A 41 -16.59 -9.22 1.89
C ALA A 41 -17.90 -9.13 1.08
N GLU A 42 -19.01 -8.75 1.72
CA GLU A 42 -20.29 -8.51 1.04
C GLU A 42 -20.22 -7.36 0.03
N LEU A 43 -19.56 -6.25 0.39
CA LEU A 43 -19.36 -5.11 -0.51
C LEU A 43 -18.49 -5.52 -1.71
N SER A 44 -17.39 -6.23 -1.49
CA SER A 44 -16.52 -6.76 -2.55
C SER A 44 -17.30 -7.67 -3.50
N ALA A 45 -18.12 -8.59 -2.98
CA ALA A 45 -18.98 -9.45 -3.79
C ALA A 45 -20.02 -8.64 -4.58
N ALA A 46 -20.63 -7.62 -3.99
CA ALA A 46 -21.59 -6.75 -4.67
C ALA A 46 -20.94 -5.93 -5.80
N ILE A 47 -19.71 -5.45 -5.62
CA ILE A 47 -18.93 -4.77 -6.66
C ILE A 47 -18.71 -5.69 -7.86
N ARG A 48 -18.25 -6.92 -7.62
CA ARG A 48 -18.00 -7.90 -8.70
C ARG A 48 -19.29 -8.29 -9.41
N ALA A 49 -20.38 -8.50 -8.67
CA ALA A 49 -21.67 -8.85 -9.25
C ALA A 49 -22.27 -7.70 -10.09
N ALA A 50 -21.93 -6.45 -9.77
CA ALA A 50 -22.40 -5.27 -10.49
C ALA A 50 -21.49 -4.86 -11.67
N ALA A 51 -20.37 -5.54 -11.90
CA ALA A 51 -19.50 -5.27 -13.04
C ALA A 51 -19.64 -6.39 -14.09
N PRO A 52 -19.80 -6.08 -15.39
CA PRO A 52 -19.93 -7.08 -16.45
C PRO A 52 -18.60 -7.71 -16.84
N ARG A 53 -17.50 -7.25 -16.23
CA ARG A 53 -16.11 -7.65 -16.51
C ARG A 53 -15.33 -7.77 -15.19
N PRO A 54 -14.18 -8.46 -15.18
CA PRO A 54 -13.29 -8.45 -14.02
C PRO A 54 -12.91 -7.02 -13.63
N VAL A 55 -12.98 -6.72 -12.33
CA VAL A 55 -12.62 -5.44 -11.75
C VAL A 55 -11.62 -5.63 -10.62
N LEU A 56 -10.72 -4.66 -10.47
CA LEU A 56 -9.79 -4.58 -9.35
C LEU A 56 -10.47 -3.93 -8.15
N ILE A 57 -10.26 -4.48 -6.95
CA ILE A 57 -10.68 -3.88 -5.69
C ILE A 57 -9.41 -3.63 -4.87
N CYS A 58 -9.17 -2.38 -4.51
CA CYS A 58 -7.92 -1.94 -3.86
C CYS A 58 -8.19 -1.24 -2.53
N VAL A 59 -7.17 -1.14 -1.67
CA VAL A 59 -7.22 -0.42 -0.39
C VAL A 59 -5.84 0.13 -0.01
N ASP A 60 -5.77 1.14 0.87
CA ASP A 60 -4.53 1.49 1.57
C ASP A 60 -4.44 0.76 2.92
N GLN A 61 -3.81 -0.40 2.94
CA GLN A 61 -3.59 -1.19 4.15
C GLN A 61 -2.07 -1.37 4.33
N GLU A 62 -1.40 -0.32 4.83
CA GLU A 62 0.05 -0.29 5.00
C GLU A 62 0.48 -0.69 6.41
N GLY A 63 -0.23 -0.19 7.43
CA GLY A 63 0.17 -0.28 8.83
C GLY A 63 0.19 1.07 9.53
N GLY A 64 0.23 1.05 10.86
CA GLY A 64 0.26 2.24 11.70
C GLY A 64 -0.95 3.15 11.44
N ARG A 65 -0.71 4.41 11.08
CA ARG A 65 -1.76 5.38 10.77
C ARG A 65 -2.49 5.11 9.45
N VAL A 66 -1.84 4.44 8.49
CA VAL A 66 -2.44 4.09 7.19
C VAL A 66 -2.94 2.65 7.20
N GLN A 67 -4.07 2.48 7.88
CA GLN A 67 -4.79 1.22 7.96
C GLN A 67 -6.30 1.50 7.90
N ARG A 68 -6.96 1.13 6.79
CA ARG A 68 -8.42 1.34 6.64
C ARG A 68 -9.22 0.27 7.35
N PHE A 69 -8.78 -0.98 7.28
CA PHE A 69 -9.45 -2.11 7.92
C PHE A 69 -8.88 -2.29 9.33
N ARG A 70 -9.64 -1.88 10.35
CA ARG A 70 -9.22 -1.97 11.77
C ARG A 70 -10.11 -2.91 12.57
N GLU A 71 -11.42 -2.71 12.54
CA GLU A 71 -12.36 -3.54 13.31
C GLU A 71 -12.48 -4.95 12.72
N GLY A 72 -12.07 -5.96 13.49
CA GLY A 72 -12.01 -7.35 13.04
C GLY A 72 -10.79 -7.70 12.18
N PHE A 73 -9.78 -6.83 12.16
CA PHE A 73 -8.50 -7.02 11.48
C PHE A 73 -7.34 -6.89 12.46
N SER A 74 -6.20 -7.47 12.11
CA SER A 74 -5.00 -7.36 12.92
C SER A 74 -4.50 -5.92 12.98
N ALA A 75 -4.01 -5.49 14.13
CA ALA A 75 -3.32 -4.21 14.26
C ALA A 75 -1.95 -4.31 13.59
N LEU A 76 -1.74 -3.55 12.52
CA LEU A 76 -0.51 -3.56 11.74
C LEU A 76 0.42 -2.45 12.25
N ALA A 77 1.68 -2.79 12.51
CA ALA A 77 2.69 -1.84 12.97
C ALA A 77 3.10 -0.87 11.83
N PRO A 78 3.51 0.37 12.14
CA PRO A 78 4.15 1.24 11.16
C PRO A 78 5.47 0.63 10.67
N LEU A 79 5.82 0.78 9.39
CA LEU A 79 7.00 0.12 8.80
C LEU A 79 8.32 0.57 9.46
N GLN A 80 8.37 1.80 9.98
CA GLN A 80 9.52 2.33 10.72
C GLN A 80 9.92 1.43 11.90
N SER A 81 8.98 0.72 12.54
CA SER A 81 9.31 -0.15 13.66
C SER A 81 10.25 -1.29 13.26
N PHE A 82 10.14 -1.78 12.02
CA PHE A 82 11.02 -2.84 11.51
C PHE A 82 12.42 -2.29 11.18
N GLY A 83 12.51 -1.10 10.58
CA GLY A 83 13.82 -0.47 10.35
C GLY A 83 14.56 -0.12 11.64
N ALA A 84 13.84 0.31 12.68
CA ALA A 84 14.44 0.54 13.99
C ALA A 84 15.08 -0.74 14.59
N GLN A 85 14.44 -1.89 14.38
CA GLN A 85 14.95 -3.20 14.83
C GLN A 85 16.15 -3.68 14.01
N TYR A 86 16.25 -3.28 12.74
CA TYR A 86 17.28 -3.74 11.81
C TYR A 86 18.71 -3.49 12.31
N THR A 87 18.94 -2.38 13.03
CA THR A 87 20.26 -2.05 13.60
C THR A 87 20.72 -3.01 14.69
N GLN A 88 19.79 -3.70 15.35
CA GLN A 88 20.07 -4.63 16.45
C GLN A 88 20.10 -6.07 15.96
N ASP A 89 19.12 -6.44 15.13
CA ASP A 89 18.97 -7.79 14.59
C ASP A 89 18.33 -7.72 13.18
N PRO A 90 19.14 -7.65 12.11
CA PRO A 90 18.67 -7.59 10.73
C PRO A 90 17.74 -8.76 10.35
N ASP A 91 18.08 -9.98 10.78
CA ASP A 91 17.35 -11.18 10.40
C ASP A 91 15.97 -11.22 11.07
N ALA A 92 15.91 -10.90 12.37
CA ALA A 92 14.63 -10.80 13.07
C ALA A 92 13.76 -9.67 12.51
N ALA A 93 14.34 -8.52 12.20
CA ALA A 93 13.60 -7.39 11.62
C ALA A 93 13.01 -7.74 10.24
N LEU A 94 13.79 -8.40 9.38
CA LEU A 94 13.32 -8.87 8.08
C LEU A 94 12.25 -9.95 8.22
N ALA A 95 12.39 -10.88 9.17
CA ALA A 95 11.36 -11.88 9.46
C ALA A 95 10.05 -11.22 9.91
N ALA A 96 10.11 -10.21 10.78
CA ALA A 96 8.96 -9.46 11.23
C ALA A 96 8.27 -8.69 10.08
N ALA A 97 9.03 -8.04 9.20
CA ALA A 97 8.50 -7.36 8.03
C ALA A 97 7.81 -8.33 7.04
N ARG A 98 8.36 -9.53 6.83
CA ARG A 98 7.72 -10.57 6.00
C ARG A 98 6.41 -11.07 6.63
N ALA A 99 6.41 -11.33 7.93
CA ALA A 99 5.21 -11.76 8.65
C ALA A 99 4.12 -10.69 8.59
N HIS A 100 4.50 -9.41 8.72
CA HIS A 100 3.61 -8.27 8.54
C HIS A 100 2.97 -8.24 7.15
N ALA A 101 3.79 -8.35 6.09
CA ALA A 101 3.31 -8.40 4.70
C ALA A 101 2.35 -9.57 4.46
N GLN A 102 2.70 -10.78 4.91
CA GLN A 102 1.89 -11.98 4.77
C GLN A 102 0.54 -11.86 5.49
N LEU A 103 0.54 -11.36 6.73
CA LEU A 103 -0.67 -11.16 7.51
C LEU A 103 -1.59 -10.15 6.84
N MET A 104 -1.05 -8.97 6.48
CA MET A 104 -1.81 -7.91 5.81
C MET A 104 -2.42 -8.41 4.50
N ALA A 105 -1.61 -9.02 3.64
CA ALA A 105 -2.06 -9.56 2.36
C ALA A 105 -3.14 -10.63 2.54
N SER A 106 -2.94 -11.57 3.45
CA SER A 106 -3.90 -12.65 3.73
C SER A 106 -5.24 -12.10 4.22
N GLU A 107 -5.22 -11.08 5.10
CA GLU A 107 -6.45 -10.48 5.61
C GLU A 107 -7.22 -9.69 4.56
N VAL A 108 -6.51 -8.92 3.73
CA VAL A 108 -7.07 -8.15 2.61
C VAL A 108 -7.69 -9.10 1.57
N ARG A 109 -6.93 -10.11 1.13
CA ARG A 109 -7.37 -11.10 0.13
C ARG A 109 -8.59 -11.88 0.59
N ALA A 110 -8.61 -12.32 1.86
CA ALA A 110 -9.75 -13.02 2.44
C ALA A 110 -11.02 -12.15 2.53
N SER A 111 -10.90 -10.83 2.43
CA SER A 111 -12.02 -9.87 2.41
C SER A 111 -12.54 -9.57 1.00
N GLY A 112 -12.03 -10.29 -0.02
CA GLY A 112 -12.43 -10.13 -1.42
C GLY A 112 -11.76 -8.96 -2.15
N VAL A 113 -10.80 -8.29 -1.50
CA VAL A 113 -10.00 -7.18 -2.04
C VAL A 113 -8.75 -7.76 -2.70
N ASP A 114 -8.38 -7.23 -3.87
CA ASP A 114 -7.32 -7.79 -4.71
C ASP A 114 -5.93 -7.37 -4.25
N LEU A 115 -5.75 -6.10 -3.90
CA LEU A 115 -4.46 -5.59 -3.43
C LEU A 115 -4.57 -4.44 -2.41
N SER A 116 -3.52 -4.30 -1.63
CA SER A 116 -3.20 -3.08 -0.90
C SER A 116 -2.17 -2.28 -1.68
N PHE A 117 -2.31 -0.95 -1.74
CA PHE A 117 -1.26 -0.09 -2.30
C PHE A 117 -0.08 -0.05 -1.33
N ALA A 118 0.78 -1.06 -1.36
CA ALA A 118 1.88 -1.26 -0.43
C ALA A 118 3.00 -2.11 -1.08
N PRO A 119 4.26 -2.00 -0.60
CA PRO A 119 4.73 -1.15 0.50
C PRO A 119 5.06 0.30 0.10
N VAL A 120 5.17 1.16 1.12
CA VAL A 120 5.88 2.43 1.00
C VAL A 120 7.38 2.12 0.97
N VAL A 121 8.07 2.67 -0.02
CA VAL A 121 9.52 2.47 -0.24
C VAL A 121 10.28 3.79 -0.25
N ASP A 122 9.61 4.88 0.11
CA ASP A 122 10.23 6.18 0.32
C ASP A 122 11.23 6.14 1.49
N LEU A 123 12.27 6.97 1.42
CA LEU A 123 13.22 7.14 2.51
C LEU A 123 12.62 7.97 3.66
N GLY A 124 12.91 7.63 4.91
CA GLY A 124 12.42 8.30 6.11
C GLY A 124 13.11 9.64 6.41
N ARG A 125 13.13 10.58 5.46
CA ARG A 125 13.95 11.82 5.51
C ARG A 125 13.15 13.10 5.80
N GLY A 126 12.08 12.97 6.59
CA GLY A 126 11.37 14.12 7.15
C GLY A 126 10.12 14.60 6.40
N ASN A 127 9.75 13.97 5.29
CA ASN A 127 8.44 14.23 4.67
C ASN A 127 7.29 13.94 5.65
N ARG A 128 6.37 14.91 5.80
CA ARG A 128 5.25 14.86 6.76
C ARG A 128 4.19 13.82 6.39
N ALA A 129 3.97 13.59 5.10
CA ALA A 129 3.05 12.59 4.59
C ALA A 129 3.62 11.16 4.67
N ILE A 130 4.95 10.98 4.64
CA ILE A 130 5.62 9.69 4.82
C ILE A 130 5.76 9.37 6.31
N GLY A 131 6.57 10.11 7.07
CA GLY A 131 6.78 9.88 8.50
C GLY A 131 7.08 8.40 8.84
N ASP A 132 6.29 7.84 9.75
CA ASP A 132 6.40 6.46 10.25
C ASP A 132 6.09 5.35 9.22
N ARG A 133 5.67 5.74 8.00
CA ARG A 133 5.40 4.82 6.90
C ARG A 133 6.66 4.31 6.20
N ALA A 134 7.78 5.02 6.31
CA ALA A 134 9.06 4.57 5.74
C ALA A 134 9.74 3.55 6.66
N PHE A 135 10.43 2.57 6.09
CA PHE A 135 11.24 1.63 6.86
C PHE A 135 12.43 2.32 7.55
N SER A 136 13.20 3.11 6.79
CA SER A 136 14.46 3.72 7.22
C SER A 136 14.79 4.92 6.31
N ASP A 137 15.78 5.73 6.70
CA ASP A 137 16.38 6.80 5.90
C ASP A 137 17.57 6.33 5.03
N ASP A 138 18.07 5.10 5.26
CA ASP A 138 19.13 4.47 4.49
C ASP A 138 18.56 3.73 3.25
N PRO A 139 18.95 4.12 2.02
CA PRO A 139 18.46 3.49 0.79
C PRO A 139 18.65 1.97 0.72
N GLN A 140 19.76 1.44 1.25
CA GLN A 140 20.08 0.02 1.18
C GLN A 140 19.25 -0.79 2.18
N ILE A 141 18.99 -0.23 3.37
CA ILE A 141 18.07 -0.84 4.34
C ILE A 141 16.66 -0.88 3.75
N VAL A 142 16.18 0.22 3.18
CA VAL A 142 14.84 0.26 2.56
C VAL A 142 14.76 -0.71 1.37
N ALA A 143 15.79 -0.82 0.54
CA ALA A 143 15.84 -1.80 -0.56
C ALA A 143 15.79 -3.25 -0.08
N THR A 144 16.53 -3.58 0.98
CA THR A 144 16.54 -4.92 1.60
C THR A 144 15.14 -5.28 2.10
N PHE A 145 14.48 -4.38 2.83
CA PHE A 145 13.09 -4.58 3.26
C PHE A 145 12.14 -4.67 2.07
N THR A 146 12.31 -3.83 1.04
CA THR A 146 11.44 -3.78 -0.13
C THR A 146 11.39 -5.14 -0.83
N GLY A 147 12.56 -5.71 -1.17
CA GLY A 147 12.61 -7.02 -1.82
C GLY A 147 11.97 -8.12 -0.98
N ALA A 148 12.26 -8.17 0.32
CA ALA A 148 11.67 -9.13 1.25
C ALA A 148 10.14 -8.97 1.37
N TYR A 149 9.65 -7.74 1.41
CA TYR A 149 8.24 -7.43 1.55
C TYR A 149 7.48 -7.79 0.27
N VAL A 150 8.00 -7.44 -0.92
CA VAL A 150 7.41 -7.81 -2.22
C VAL A 150 7.25 -9.32 -2.34
N GLN A 151 8.31 -10.09 -2.05
CA GLN A 151 8.25 -11.55 -2.08
C GLN A 151 7.20 -12.11 -1.11
N ALA A 152 7.09 -11.52 0.08
CA ALA A 152 6.11 -11.94 1.08
C ALA A 152 4.65 -11.64 0.66
N LEU A 153 4.40 -10.50 0.00
CA LEU A 153 3.09 -10.18 -0.59
C LEU A 153 2.72 -11.19 -1.68
N HIS A 154 3.65 -11.49 -2.59
CA HIS A 154 3.44 -12.50 -3.64
C HIS A 154 3.23 -13.90 -3.07
N GLY A 155 3.94 -14.29 -2.01
CA GLY A 155 3.74 -15.56 -1.32
C GLY A 155 2.34 -15.69 -0.70
N ALA A 156 1.71 -14.57 -0.32
CA ALA A 156 0.31 -14.50 0.11
C ALA A 156 -0.68 -14.26 -1.05
N GLY A 157 -0.20 -14.30 -2.29
CA GLY A 157 -0.96 -14.17 -3.52
C GLY A 157 -1.28 -12.73 -3.94
N MET A 158 -0.82 -11.71 -3.23
CA MET A 158 -1.16 -10.31 -3.51
C MET A 158 -0.03 -9.60 -4.26
N ALA A 159 -0.37 -8.85 -5.31
CA ALA A 159 0.59 -8.01 -6.02
C ALA A 159 1.11 -6.88 -5.12
N ALA A 160 2.36 -6.45 -5.34
CA ALA A 160 2.93 -5.28 -4.70
C ALA A 160 2.60 -3.99 -5.47
N THR A 161 2.62 -2.85 -4.79
CA THR A 161 2.56 -1.53 -5.42
C THR A 161 3.51 -0.60 -4.68
N LEU A 162 4.70 -0.43 -5.25
CA LEU A 162 5.74 0.42 -4.69
C LEU A 162 5.29 1.89 -4.78
N LYS A 163 5.46 2.63 -3.69
CA LYS A 163 5.13 4.06 -3.68
C LYS A 163 6.06 4.89 -2.80
N HIS A 164 6.29 6.17 -3.13
CA HIS A 164 5.69 6.93 -4.23
C HIS A 164 6.77 7.30 -5.25
N PHE A 165 6.81 6.64 -6.40
CA PHE A 165 7.85 6.88 -7.41
C PHE A 165 7.88 8.37 -7.83
N PRO A 166 9.06 9.00 -7.98
CA PRO A 166 10.42 8.45 -7.85
C PRO A 166 11.03 8.49 -6.44
N GLY A 167 10.21 8.79 -5.42
CA GLY A 167 10.63 8.96 -4.03
C GLY A 167 10.05 10.25 -3.47
N HIS A 168 9.32 10.14 -2.37
CA HIS A 168 8.66 11.27 -1.69
C HIS A 168 9.24 11.59 -0.32
N GLY A 169 10.25 10.82 0.10
CA GLY A 169 10.82 10.86 1.44
C GLY A 169 11.53 12.15 1.83
N THR A 170 12.08 12.85 0.83
CA THR A 170 13.01 13.99 0.99
C THR A 170 12.35 15.35 0.78
N VAL A 171 11.20 15.41 0.12
CA VAL A 171 10.38 16.63 0.01
C VAL A 171 9.73 16.90 1.37
N LEU A 172 9.76 18.12 1.91
CA LEU A 172 9.18 18.39 3.23
C LEU A 172 7.67 18.62 3.17
N GLU A 173 7.20 19.12 2.02
CA GLU A 173 5.83 19.49 1.72
C GLU A 173 4.91 18.28 1.70
N ASP A 174 3.68 18.49 2.19
CA ASP A 174 2.61 17.53 2.02
C ASP A 174 1.88 17.83 0.70
N THR A 175 2.02 16.94 -0.28
CA THR A 175 1.37 17.07 -1.60
C THR A 175 -0.15 17.05 -1.56
N HIS A 176 -0.76 16.74 -0.41
CA HIS A 176 -2.20 16.90 -0.23
C HIS A 176 -2.61 18.38 -0.12
N LEU A 177 -1.66 19.28 0.17
CA LEU A 177 -1.89 20.71 0.42
C LEU A 177 -1.07 21.60 -0.51
N ASP A 178 0.12 21.15 -0.92
CA ASP A 178 1.10 21.95 -1.65
C ASP A 178 1.62 21.25 -2.92
N HIS A 179 2.31 22.00 -3.78
CA HIS A 179 3.08 21.43 -4.87
C HIS A 179 4.47 21.00 -4.39
N ALA A 180 4.81 19.72 -4.52
CA ALA A 180 6.14 19.20 -4.22
C ALA A 180 7.12 19.44 -5.37
N SER A 181 8.31 19.96 -5.07
CA SER A 181 9.42 20.03 -6.02
C SER A 181 10.69 19.57 -5.33
N ASP A 182 11.31 18.50 -5.83
CA ASP A 182 12.64 18.09 -5.39
C ASP A 182 13.70 18.67 -6.35
N PRO A 183 14.56 19.60 -5.89
CA PRO A 183 15.56 20.23 -6.75
C PRO A 183 16.84 19.40 -6.93
N ARG A 184 16.95 18.23 -6.28
CA ARG A 184 18.16 17.40 -6.37
C ARG A 184 18.38 16.91 -7.80
N PRO A 185 19.65 16.80 -8.24
CA PRO A 185 19.97 16.19 -9.52
C PRO A 185 19.47 14.75 -9.62
N LEU A 186 19.14 14.29 -10.84
CA LEU A 186 18.68 12.93 -11.09
C LEU A 186 19.68 11.88 -10.58
N GLU A 187 20.97 12.15 -10.67
CA GLU A 187 22.04 11.26 -10.23
C GLU A 187 21.97 11.00 -8.71
N VAL A 188 21.51 12.00 -7.93
CA VAL A 188 21.28 11.85 -6.50
C VAL A 188 20.06 10.98 -6.24
N LEU A 189 18.95 11.20 -6.96
CA LEU A 189 17.76 10.34 -6.85
C LEU A 189 18.07 8.89 -7.24
N GLN A 190 18.90 8.68 -8.27
CA GLN A 190 19.34 7.36 -8.70
C GLN A 190 20.22 6.65 -7.66
N ALA A 191 21.11 7.38 -7.01
CA ALA A 191 21.98 6.85 -5.97
C ALA A 191 21.26 6.60 -4.63
N GLU A 192 20.09 7.21 -4.43
CA GLU A 192 19.35 7.19 -3.16
C GLU A 192 17.91 6.69 -3.36
N ASP A 193 16.96 7.61 -3.58
CA ASP A 193 15.51 7.33 -3.52
C ASP A 193 15.02 6.26 -4.52
N LEU A 194 15.71 6.06 -5.65
CA LEU A 194 15.38 5.04 -6.65
C LEU A 194 15.91 3.64 -6.30
N VAL A 195 16.88 3.53 -5.40
CA VAL A 195 17.49 2.24 -5.02
C VAL A 195 16.43 1.23 -4.52
N PRO A 196 15.48 1.60 -3.63
CA PRO A 196 14.41 0.70 -3.24
C PRO A 196 13.46 0.31 -4.37
N PHE A 197 13.18 1.22 -5.32
CA PHE A 197 12.32 0.90 -6.46
C PHE A 197 12.98 -0.13 -7.38
N VAL A 198 14.28 0.00 -7.64
CA VAL A 198 15.04 -1.01 -8.41
C VAL A 198 14.95 -2.37 -7.73
N ALA A 199 15.23 -2.44 -6.42
CA ALA A 199 15.14 -3.69 -5.67
C ALA A 199 13.73 -4.31 -5.69
N GLY A 200 12.68 -3.48 -5.61
CA GLY A 200 11.30 -3.95 -5.71
C GLY A 200 10.93 -4.47 -7.10
N ILE A 201 11.36 -3.78 -8.17
CA ILE A 201 11.17 -4.23 -9.56
C ILE A 201 11.91 -5.55 -9.80
N GLU A 202 13.15 -5.68 -9.32
CA GLU A 202 13.92 -6.93 -9.42
C GLU A 202 13.27 -8.08 -8.63
N ALA A 203 12.57 -7.78 -7.54
CA ALA A 203 11.77 -8.73 -6.78
C ALA A 203 10.40 -9.07 -7.43
N GLY A 204 10.06 -8.42 -8.54
CA GLY A 204 8.88 -8.69 -9.36
C GLY A 204 7.65 -7.85 -9.03
N ALA A 205 7.82 -6.68 -8.40
CA ALA A 205 6.73 -5.74 -8.12
C ALA A 205 6.06 -5.20 -9.39
#